data_AF-A0A6B2C2Q5-F1
#
_entry.id   AF-A0A6B2C2Q5-F1
#
_cell.length_a   1.000
_cell.length_b   1.000
_cell.length_c   1.000
_cell.angle_alpha   90.00
_cell.angle_beta   90.00
_cell.angle_gamma   90.00
#
_symmetry.space_group_name_H-M   'P 1'
#
loop_
_entity.id
_entity.type
_entity.pdbx_description
1 polymer ?
#
loop_
_entity_poly.entity_id
_entity_poly.type
_entity_poly.pdbx_seq_one_letter_code
_entity_poly.pdbx_strand_id
1 'polypeptide(L)'
;MVLSAKTAPKARGMDNIVAKIVIGEEKRVLAEKMRELAKEYGDFFERDAENVDKSPVVVLIGCKLINLGLKGPAQWKVDPDTLCCLTNLGIAIGSAVKTASLHNVDNRVMYSVGVASVEAKIIDADYAFGIPLSAYPKNIYFDRRQQPSRRE
;
A
#
# COMPACT_ATOMS: atom_id res chain seq x y z
N MET A 1 13.56 -1.60 2.44
CA MET A 1 12.25 -0.90 2.33
C MET A 1 11.48 -0.93 3.65
N VAL A 2 11.17 -2.11 4.21
CA VAL A 2 10.48 -2.21 5.52
C VAL A 2 11.24 -1.49 6.64
N LEU A 3 12.57 -1.65 6.70
CA LEU A 3 13.41 -0.92 7.65
C LEU A 3 13.19 0.59 7.53
N SER A 4 13.24 1.14 6.31
CA SER A 4 13.02 2.56 6.04
C SER A 4 11.64 3.05 6.47
N ALA A 5 10.59 2.24 6.29
CA ALA A 5 9.24 2.57 6.76
C ALA A 5 9.18 2.61 8.30
N LYS A 6 9.79 1.61 8.96
CA LYS A 6 9.81 1.49 10.42
C LYS A 6 10.62 2.60 11.09
N THR A 7 11.72 3.05 10.49
CA THR A 7 12.54 4.14 11.04
C THR A 7 12.08 5.54 10.63
N ALA A 8 11.05 5.65 9.79
CA ALA A 8 10.56 6.93 9.30
C ALA A 8 10.11 7.86 10.47
N PRO A 9 10.27 9.19 10.38
CA PRO A 9 9.81 10.11 11.43
C PRO A 9 8.32 9.94 11.75
N LYS A 10 7.96 10.02 13.03
CA LYS A 10 6.58 9.87 13.54
C LYS A 10 6.24 10.98 14.51
N ALA A 11 5.00 11.45 14.48
CA ALA A 11 4.48 12.43 15.44
C ALA A 11 4.73 11.97 16.88
N ARG A 12 5.31 12.86 17.69
CA ARG A 12 5.66 12.61 19.10
C ARG A 12 6.56 11.38 19.35
N GLY A 13 7.19 10.83 18.31
CA GLY A 13 7.97 9.59 18.42
C GLY A 13 7.15 8.34 18.74
N MET A 14 5.81 8.41 18.67
CA MET A 14 4.93 7.27 18.91
C MET A 14 4.78 6.44 17.64
N ASP A 15 5.20 5.18 17.69
CA ASP A 15 5.10 4.29 16.53
C ASP A 15 3.68 3.73 16.41
N ASN A 16 3.00 4.12 15.33
CA ASN A 16 1.71 3.58 14.94
C ASN A 16 1.78 2.82 13.61
N ILE A 17 2.98 2.56 13.09
CA ILE A 17 3.19 1.96 11.76
C ILE A 17 3.36 0.45 11.87
N VAL A 18 2.65 -0.29 11.03
CA VAL A 18 2.79 -1.74 10.85
C VAL A 18 3.31 -1.99 9.45
N ALA A 19 4.22 -2.96 9.29
CA ALA A 19 4.77 -3.30 7.98
C ALA A 19 4.95 -4.81 7.87
N LYS A 20 4.67 -5.36 6.69
CA LYS A 20 4.74 -6.80 6.42
C LYS A 20 5.25 -7.07 5.01
N ILE A 21 6.04 -8.13 4.85
CA ILE A 21 6.47 -8.64 3.55
C ILE A 21 5.56 -9.82 3.21
N VAL A 22 4.94 -9.79 2.04
CA VAL A 22 3.98 -10.78 1.57
C VAL A 22 4.53 -11.47 0.32
N ILE A 23 4.66 -12.79 0.39
CA ILE A 23 5.22 -13.67 -0.65
C ILE A 23 4.47 -15.00 -0.69
N GLY A 24 4.69 -15.78 -1.76
CA GLY A 24 4.18 -17.15 -1.88
C GLY A 24 2.66 -17.23 -1.72
N GLU A 25 2.21 -18.15 -0.88
CA GLU A 25 0.79 -18.43 -0.66
C GLU A 25 0.02 -17.22 -0.11
N GLU A 26 0.62 -16.45 0.79
CA GLU A 26 -0.03 -15.26 1.34
C GLU A 26 -0.28 -14.19 0.26
N LYS A 27 0.63 -14.07 -0.72
CA LYS A 27 0.45 -13.18 -1.88
C LYS A 27 -0.68 -13.67 -2.79
N ARG A 28 -0.86 -14.98 -2.92
CA ARG A 28 -1.96 -15.58 -3.69
C ARG A 28 -3.30 -15.27 -3.04
N VAL A 29 -3.43 -15.50 -1.73
CA VAL A 29 -4.63 -15.15 -0.94
C VAL A 29 -4.95 -13.66 -1.05
N LEU A 30 -3.93 -12.79 -0.99
CA LEU A 30 -4.11 -11.35 -1.19
C LEU A 30 -4.69 -11.02 -2.56
N ALA A 31 -4.12 -11.59 -3.63
CA ALA A 31 -4.61 -11.36 -5.00
C ALA A 31 -6.04 -11.89 -5.18
N GLU A 32 -6.37 -13.07 -4.66
CA GLU A 32 -7.72 -13.63 -4.68
C GLU A 32 -8.72 -12.72 -3.96
N LYS A 33 -8.36 -12.19 -2.78
CA LYS A 33 -9.21 -11.24 -2.06
C LYS A 33 -9.43 -9.96 -2.86
N MET A 34 -8.41 -9.45 -3.56
CA MET A 34 -8.56 -8.28 -4.42
C MET A 34 -9.60 -8.53 -5.54
N ARG A 35 -9.57 -9.71 -6.17
CA ARG A 35 -10.57 -10.08 -7.21
C ARG A 35 -11.98 -10.18 -6.66
N GLU A 36 -12.11 -10.75 -5.46
CA GLU A 36 -13.41 -10.79 -4.77
C GLU A 36 -13.96 -9.38 -4.55
N LEU A 37 -13.13 -8.47 -4.03
CA LEU A 37 -13.48 -7.08 -3.73
C LEU A 37 -13.71 -6.22 -4.99
N ALA A 38 -13.21 -6.63 -6.16
CA ALA A 38 -13.46 -5.93 -7.42
C ALA A 38 -14.96 -5.82 -7.75
N LYS A 39 -15.77 -6.80 -7.30
CA LYS A 39 -17.23 -6.79 -7.46
C LYS A 39 -17.91 -5.64 -6.69
N GLU A 40 -17.30 -5.19 -5.61
CA GLU A 40 -17.86 -4.15 -4.73
C GLU A 40 -17.24 -2.77 -5.00
N TYR A 41 -15.90 -2.72 -5.11
CA TYR A 41 -15.16 -1.46 -5.20
C TYR A 41 -14.70 -1.11 -6.61
N GLY A 42 -14.90 -2.00 -7.58
CA GLY A 42 -14.71 -1.75 -9.02
C GLY A 42 -13.49 -2.44 -9.64
N ASP A 43 -13.50 -2.49 -10.97
CA ASP A 43 -12.56 -3.26 -11.82
C ASP A 43 -11.08 -2.96 -11.61
N PHE A 44 -10.74 -1.81 -11.02
CA PHE A 44 -9.35 -1.48 -10.76
C PHE A 44 -8.70 -2.42 -9.74
N PHE A 45 -9.47 -3.03 -8.84
CA PHE A 45 -8.98 -4.07 -7.93
C PHE A 45 -8.51 -5.31 -8.69
N GLU A 46 -9.26 -5.77 -9.70
CA GLU A 46 -8.88 -6.91 -10.53
C GLU A 46 -7.59 -6.60 -11.31
N ARG A 47 -7.52 -5.43 -11.94
CA ARG A 47 -6.33 -4.97 -12.66
C ARG A 47 -5.11 -4.90 -11.75
N ASP A 48 -5.27 -4.38 -10.53
CA ASP A 48 -4.18 -4.27 -9.58
C ASP A 48 -3.79 -5.66 -9.02
N ALA A 49 -4.72 -6.62 -8.95
CA ALA A 49 -4.42 -8.02 -8.59
C ALA A 49 -3.52 -8.70 -9.63
N GLU A 50 -3.72 -8.43 -10.92
CA GLU A 50 -2.81 -8.91 -11.98
C GLU A 50 -1.38 -8.39 -11.79
N ASN A 51 -1.22 -7.15 -11.31
CA ASN A 51 0.10 -6.60 -10.98
C ASN A 51 0.71 -7.34 -9.78
N VAL A 52 -0.08 -7.60 -8.73
CA VAL A 52 0.36 -8.36 -7.56
C VAL A 52 0.85 -9.75 -7.94
N ASP A 53 0.14 -10.45 -8.84
CA ASP A 53 0.55 -11.77 -9.30
C ASP A 53 1.91 -11.76 -10.00
N LYS A 54 2.14 -10.78 -10.87
CA LYS A 54 3.39 -10.59 -11.61
C LYS A 54 4.54 -10.10 -10.72
N SER A 55 4.25 -9.45 -9.60
CA SER A 55 5.25 -9.02 -8.63
C SER A 55 5.73 -10.21 -7.77
N PRO A 56 7.04 -10.46 -7.65
CA PRO A 56 7.55 -11.52 -6.75
C PRO A 56 7.26 -11.25 -5.27
N VAL A 57 7.20 -9.98 -4.87
CA VAL A 57 7.02 -9.56 -3.47
C VAL A 57 6.06 -8.38 -3.40
N VAL A 58 5.23 -8.35 -2.35
CA VAL A 58 4.46 -7.16 -1.96
C VAL A 58 4.90 -6.72 -0.56
N VAL A 59 5.20 -5.43 -0.40
CA VAL A 59 5.40 -4.82 0.92
C VAL A 59 4.11 -4.12 1.32
N LEU A 60 3.53 -4.52 2.45
CA LEU A 60 2.40 -3.83 3.07
C LEU A 60 2.92 -2.82 4.10
N ILE A 61 2.36 -1.61 4.07
CA ILE A 61 2.60 -0.60 5.09
C ILE A 61 1.23 -0.09 5.54
N GLY A 62 0.95 -0.23 6.82
CA GLY A 62 -0.29 0.25 7.42
C GLY A 62 -0.03 1.03 8.69
N CYS A 63 -1.10 1.61 9.23
CA CYS A 63 -1.08 2.25 10.52
C CYS A 63 -2.29 1.89 11.37
N LYS A 64 -2.11 2.00 12.69
CA LYS A 64 -3.22 2.05 13.64
C LYS A 64 -3.52 3.49 14.01
N LEU A 65 -4.79 3.80 14.22
CA LEU A 65 -5.19 5.04 14.86
C LEU A 65 -4.90 4.92 16.35
N ILE A 66 -4.06 5.83 16.84
CA ILE A 66 -3.71 5.90 18.25
C ILE A 66 -4.01 7.30 18.77
N ASN A 67 -4.31 7.39 20.06
CA ASN A 67 -4.45 8.66 20.74
C ASN A 67 -3.05 9.26 20.94
N LEU A 68 -2.74 10.32 20.20
CA LEU A 68 -1.48 11.06 20.33
C LEU A 68 -1.61 12.20 21.34
N GLY A 69 -2.79 12.43 21.90
CA GLY A 69 -3.07 13.46 22.90
C GLY A 69 -2.97 14.88 22.34
N LEU A 70 -3.16 15.06 21.02
CA LEU A 70 -3.09 16.35 20.38
C LEU A 70 -4.42 17.08 20.51
N LYS A 71 -4.35 18.41 20.66
CA LYS A 71 -5.52 19.28 20.64
C LYS A 71 -5.41 20.16 19.40
N GLY A 72 -6.52 20.32 18.70
CA GLY A 72 -6.56 21.11 17.48
C GLY A 72 -7.81 21.96 17.39
N PRO A 73 -7.89 22.81 16.36
CA PRO A 73 -9.03 23.69 16.16
C PRO A 73 -10.33 22.92 15.95
N ALA A 74 -11.40 23.35 16.62
CA ALA A 74 -12.70 22.66 16.61
C ALA A 74 -13.36 22.58 15.23
N GLN A 75 -12.98 23.48 14.31
CA GLN A 75 -13.50 23.52 12.94
C GLN A 75 -12.85 22.51 11.98
N TRP A 76 -11.83 21.77 12.43
CA TRP A 76 -11.17 20.78 11.57
C TRP A 76 -12.10 19.58 11.34
N LYS A 77 -12.16 19.12 10.08
CA LYS A 77 -12.96 17.94 9.69
C LYS A 77 -12.31 16.61 10.10
N VAL A 78 -11.00 16.63 10.30
CA VAL A 78 -10.20 15.48 10.71
C VAL A 78 -9.53 15.89 12.01
N ASP A 79 -9.68 15.06 13.04
CA ASP A 79 -9.04 15.34 14.32
C ASP A 79 -7.51 15.28 14.19
N PRO A 80 -6.77 16.01 15.04
CA PRO A 80 -5.32 16.08 14.93
C PRO A 80 -4.60 14.74 15.09
N ASP A 81 -5.14 13.82 15.89
CA ASP A 81 -4.52 12.52 16.12
C ASP A 81 -4.62 11.67 14.85
N THR A 82 -5.80 11.60 14.23
CA THR A 82 -6.01 10.95 12.92
C THR A 82 -5.15 11.58 11.84
N LEU A 83 -5.12 12.91 11.75
CA LEU A 83 -4.27 13.63 10.79
C LEU A 83 -2.81 13.22 10.91
N CYS A 84 -2.27 13.19 12.13
CA CYS A 84 -0.89 12.80 12.38
C CYS A 84 -0.66 11.30 12.15
N CYS A 85 -1.59 10.42 12.53
CA CYS A 85 -1.49 8.99 12.28
C CYS A 85 -1.42 8.65 10.79
N LEU A 86 -2.25 9.29 9.97
CA LEU A 86 -2.26 9.12 8.51
C LEU A 86 -1.04 9.79 7.85
N THR A 87 -0.58 10.91 8.40
CA THR A 87 0.65 11.57 7.94
C THR A 87 1.89 10.70 8.21
N ASN A 88 1.97 10.08 9.40
CA ASN A 88 3.02 9.09 9.72
C ASN A 88 3.03 7.94 8.70
N LEU A 89 1.85 7.45 8.30
CA LEU A 89 1.71 6.42 7.27
C LEU A 89 2.27 6.90 5.92
N GLY A 90 1.90 8.11 5.50
CA GLY A 90 2.44 8.73 4.27
C GLY A 90 3.96 8.88 4.29
N ILE A 91 4.54 9.31 5.41
CA ILE A 91 5.99 9.42 5.61
C ILE A 91 6.65 8.04 5.51
N ALA A 92 6.09 7.01 6.16
CA ALA A 92 6.60 5.65 6.12
C ALA A 92 6.58 5.06 4.70
N ILE A 93 5.48 5.27 3.96
CA ILE A 93 5.36 4.88 2.54
C ILE A 93 6.42 5.60 1.71
N GLY A 94 6.55 6.92 1.87
CA GLY A 94 7.54 7.75 1.18
C GLY A 94 8.97 7.25 1.40
N SER A 95 9.33 6.92 2.64
CA SER A 95 10.64 6.35 2.99
C SER A 95 10.87 4.98 2.34
N ALA A 96 9.85 4.11 2.30
CA ALA A 96 9.97 2.80 1.65
C ALA A 96 10.17 2.91 0.14
N VAL A 97 9.35 3.71 -0.56
CA VAL A 97 9.44 3.88 -2.01
C VAL A 97 10.70 4.63 -2.43
N LYS A 98 11.21 5.55 -1.59
CA LYS A 98 12.53 6.16 -1.81
C LYS A 98 13.63 5.11 -1.78
N THR A 99 13.60 4.17 -0.83
CA THR A 99 14.54 3.05 -0.80
C THR A 99 14.39 2.14 -2.02
N ALA A 100 13.16 1.87 -2.47
CA ALA A 100 12.93 1.14 -3.72
C ALA A 100 13.61 1.83 -4.92
N SER A 101 13.43 3.15 -5.03
CA SER A 101 14.06 3.96 -6.08
C SER A 101 15.60 3.93 -6.01
N LEU A 102 16.19 3.97 -4.81
CA LEU A 102 17.65 3.86 -4.63
C LEU A 102 18.21 2.51 -5.12
N HIS A 103 17.39 1.46 -5.10
CA HIS A 103 17.76 0.13 -5.59
C HIS A 103 17.20 -0.16 -7.00
N ASN A 104 16.67 0.86 -7.69
CA ASN A 104 16.04 0.73 -9.01
C ASN A 104 14.96 -0.37 -9.07
N VAL A 105 14.23 -0.58 -7.96
CA VAL A 105 13.12 -1.53 -7.89
C VAL A 105 11.85 -0.82 -8.34
N ASP A 106 11.25 -1.32 -9.42
CA ASP A 106 9.95 -0.86 -9.90
C ASP A 106 8.87 -1.15 -8.86
N ASN A 107 8.02 -0.16 -8.61
CA ASN A 107 6.95 -0.27 -7.64
C ASN A 107 5.78 0.68 -7.94
N ARG A 108 4.64 0.43 -7.30
CA ARG A 108 3.49 1.34 -7.27
C ARG A 108 2.83 1.25 -5.89
N VAL A 109 2.48 2.41 -5.32
CA VAL A 109 1.68 2.46 -4.09
C VAL A 109 0.22 2.22 -4.47
N MET A 110 -0.38 1.16 -3.94
CA MET A 110 -1.72 0.70 -4.29
C MET A 110 -2.65 0.69 -3.08
N TYR A 111 -3.73 1.46 -3.19
CA TYR A 111 -4.82 1.50 -2.22
C TYR A 111 -5.59 0.16 -2.17
N SER A 112 -5.91 -0.40 -3.34
CA SER A 112 -6.63 -1.68 -3.51
C SER A 112 -5.98 -2.83 -2.74
N VAL A 113 -4.65 -2.95 -2.87
CA VAL A 113 -3.85 -3.96 -2.15
C VAL A 113 -3.92 -3.75 -0.64
N GLY A 114 -3.88 -2.49 -0.20
CA GLY A 114 -4.01 -2.11 1.21
C GLY A 114 -5.35 -2.55 1.80
N VAL A 115 -6.46 -2.18 1.16
CA VAL A 115 -7.82 -2.58 1.55
C VAL A 115 -7.94 -4.10 1.62
N ALA A 116 -7.57 -4.80 0.54
CA ALA A 116 -7.65 -6.26 0.50
C ALA A 116 -6.81 -6.93 1.60
N SER A 117 -5.65 -6.37 1.94
CA SER A 117 -4.79 -6.92 2.99
C SER A 117 -5.38 -6.79 4.40
N VAL A 118 -6.10 -5.70 4.67
CA VAL A 118 -6.80 -5.49 5.95
C VAL A 118 -8.03 -6.41 6.03
N GLU A 119 -8.84 -6.44 4.97
CA GLU A 119 -10.04 -7.30 4.88
C GLU A 119 -9.69 -8.79 4.99
N ALA A 120 -8.58 -9.23 4.38
CA ALA A 120 -8.09 -10.60 4.49
C ALA A 120 -7.37 -10.90 5.83
N LYS A 121 -7.24 -9.91 6.73
CA LYS A 121 -6.46 -10.01 7.99
C LYS A 121 -5.01 -10.45 7.77
N ILE A 122 -4.43 -10.11 6.62
CA ILE A 122 -3.02 -10.36 6.31
C ILE A 122 -2.14 -9.39 7.09
N ILE A 123 -2.60 -8.16 7.31
CA ILE A 123 -1.95 -7.17 8.17
C ILE A 123 -2.92 -6.71 9.26
N ASP A 124 -2.43 -6.60 10.48
CA ASP A 124 -3.18 -6.04 11.62
C ASP A 124 -2.97 -4.51 11.64
N ALA A 125 -3.79 -3.79 10.88
CA ALA A 125 -3.78 -2.34 10.77
C ALA A 125 -5.20 -1.81 10.48
N ASP A 126 -5.47 -0.55 10.84
CA ASP A 126 -6.74 0.10 10.54
C ASP A 126 -6.78 0.60 9.08
N TYR A 127 -5.65 1.11 8.60
CA TYR A 127 -5.46 1.55 7.21
C TYR A 127 -4.15 1.02 6.67
N ALA A 128 -4.11 0.64 5.40
CA ALA A 128 -2.89 0.16 4.75
C ALA A 128 -2.80 0.55 3.28
N PHE A 129 -1.58 0.49 2.75
CA PHE A 129 -1.27 0.46 1.34
C PHE A 129 -0.38 -0.75 1.04
N GLY A 130 -0.52 -1.30 -0.16
CA GLY A 130 0.42 -2.27 -0.69
C GLY A 130 1.39 -1.65 -1.68
N ILE A 131 2.61 -2.16 -1.69
CA ILE A 131 3.68 -1.75 -2.59
C ILE A 131 4.22 -3.04 -3.24
N PRO A 132 3.62 -3.49 -4.35
CA PRO A 132 4.18 -4.57 -5.15
C PRO A 132 5.54 -4.13 -5.69
N LEU A 133 6.51 -5.05 -5.68
CA LEU A 133 7.89 -4.81 -6.09
C LEU A 133 8.25 -5.69 -7.28
N SER A 134 8.97 -5.13 -8.24
CA SER A 134 9.44 -5.81 -9.45
C SER A 134 10.87 -5.36 -9.79
N ALA A 135 11.68 -6.30 -10.27
CA ALA A 135 13.05 -6.05 -10.72
C ALA A 135 13.33 -6.81 -12.04
N TYR A 136 12.39 -6.71 -12.98
CA TYR A 136 12.51 -7.32 -14.31
C TYR A 136 13.07 -6.31 -15.33
N PRO A 137 13.64 -6.75 -16.47
CA PRO A 137 14.16 -5.85 -17.51
C PRO A 137 13.12 -4.88 -18.10
N LYS A 138 11.82 -5.24 -18.04
CA LYS A 138 10.70 -4.39 -18.42
C LYS A 138 9.81 -4.16 -17.21
N ASN A 139 9.43 -2.90 -16.98
CA ASN A 139 8.52 -2.55 -15.91
C ASN A 139 7.11 -3.09 -16.18
N ILE A 140 6.68 -4.05 -15.37
CA ILE A 140 5.40 -4.76 -15.47
C ILE A 140 4.18 -3.87 -15.20
N TYR A 141 4.34 -2.72 -14.53
CA TYR A 141 3.23 -1.82 -14.17
C TYR A 141 2.82 -0.89 -15.32
N PHE A 142 3.56 -0.89 -16.43
CA PHE A 142 3.28 -0.08 -17.62
C PHE A 142 2.79 -0.90 -18.83
N ASP A 143 2.60 -2.21 -18.68
CA ASP A 143 2.03 -3.04 -19.74
C ASP A 143 0.56 -2.66 -19.99
N ARG A 144 0.32 -1.92 -21.08
CA ARG A 144 -1.03 -1.60 -21.54
C ARG A 144 -1.58 -2.79 -22.34
N ARG A 145 -2.81 -3.23 -22.06
CA ARG A 145 -3.58 -4.01 -23.04
C ARG A 145 -3.68 -3.14 -24.29
N GLN A 146 -3.19 -3.63 -25.43
CA GLN A 146 -3.29 -2.89 -26.70
C GLN A 146 -4.76 -2.53 -26.90
N GLN A 147 -5.07 -1.24 -27.06
CA GLN A 147 -6.39 -0.86 -27.55
C GLN A 147 -6.54 -1.56 -28.90
N PRO A 148 -7.65 -2.28 -29.17
CA PRO A 148 -7.89 -2.80 -30.50
C PRO A 148 -7.75 -1.63 -31.46
N SER A 149 -6.92 -1.79 -32.51
CA SER A 149 -6.72 -0.74 -33.49
C SER A 149 -8.09 -0.25 -33.94
N ARG A 150 -8.33 1.06 -33.85
CA ARG A 150 -9.47 1.66 -34.53
C ARG A 150 -9.28 1.35 -36.01
N ARG A 151 -9.96 0.31 -36.48
CA ARG A 151 -10.10 0.05 -37.91
C ARG A 151 -10.99 1.16 -38.42
N GLU A 152 -10.41 2.07 -39.20
CA GLU A 152 -11.14 2.94 -40.12
C GLU A 152 -11.79 2.10 -41.22
#